data_AF-A0A6B0SEQ9-F1
#
_entry.id   AF-A0A6B0SEQ9-F1
#
_cell.length_a   1.000
_cell.length_b   1.000
_cell.length_c   1.000
_cell.angle_alpha   90.00
_cell.angle_beta   90.00
_cell.angle_gamma   90.00
#
_symmetry.space_group_name_H-M   'P 1'
#
loop_
_entity.id
_entity.type
_entity.pdbx_description
1 polymer ?
#
loop_
_entity_poly.entity_id
_entity_poly.type
_entity_poly.pdbx_seq_one_letter_code
_entity_poly.pdbx_strand_id
1 'polypeptide(L)'
;MPHQSPPDNVAIEFRVDDDRYPFVGASASESCAFELEEMIHRGGGVYSEFFRVRGADADRILSLARETPQVQPTVLAEDGDECLFEFEVAGGCIAVSLAESGAYPRVVRSDEGEGTVVAELPRDEARAVVRDILAEDAAVEVRSEQPVDGESDGTDPAGSEGAAADSGRASARRRSRRKSTRCCRDGSAASC
;
A
#
# COMPACT_ATOMS: atom_id res chain seq x y z
N MET A 1 -10.12 -27.91 -29.39
CA MET A 1 -9.48 -27.23 -28.25
C MET A 1 -10.52 -27.18 -27.14
N PRO A 2 -10.32 -27.83 -25.98
CA PRO A 2 -11.24 -27.64 -24.87
C PRO A 2 -11.18 -26.17 -24.44
N HIS A 3 -12.34 -25.54 -24.37
CA HIS A 3 -12.52 -24.26 -23.68
C HIS A 3 -12.24 -24.58 -22.20
N GLN A 4 -11.09 -24.17 -21.67
CA GLN A 4 -10.95 -24.15 -20.22
C GLN A 4 -11.91 -23.07 -19.74
N SER A 5 -12.89 -23.46 -18.92
CA SER A 5 -13.58 -22.49 -18.06
C SER A 5 -12.50 -21.75 -17.28
N PRO A 6 -12.64 -20.43 -17.03
CA PRO A 6 -11.69 -19.73 -16.18
C PRO A 6 -11.54 -20.53 -14.86
N PRO A 7 -10.32 -20.67 -14.33
CA PRO A 7 -10.14 -21.36 -13.06
C PRO A 7 -11.03 -20.67 -12.01
N ASP A 8 -11.80 -21.46 -11.27
CA ASP A 8 -12.52 -20.95 -10.10
C ASP A 8 -11.46 -20.49 -9.10
N ASN A 9 -11.32 -19.17 -8.93
CA ASN A 9 -10.41 -18.62 -7.94
C ASN A 9 -11.06 -18.65 -6.55
N VAL A 10 -10.23 -18.72 -5.53
CA VAL A 10 -10.62 -18.55 -4.13
C VAL A 10 -9.81 -17.43 -3.51
N ALA A 11 -10.44 -16.64 -2.66
CA ALA A 11 -9.82 -15.69 -1.78
C ALA A 11 -9.65 -16.33 -0.41
N ILE A 12 -8.43 -16.29 0.12
CA ILE A 12 -8.08 -16.81 1.43
C ILE A 12 -7.65 -15.64 2.30
N GLU A 13 -8.33 -15.48 3.42
CA GLU A 13 -7.99 -14.48 4.42
C GLU A 13 -7.07 -15.09 5.48
N PHE A 14 -5.94 -14.43 5.68
CA PHE A 14 -4.95 -14.70 6.70
C PHE A 14 -4.99 -13.59 7.74
N ARG A 15 -4.99 -13.98 9.02
CA ARG A 15 -4.66 -13.08 10.12
C ARG A 15 -3.18 -13.22 10.44
N VAL A 16 -2.57 -12.08 10.74
CA VAL A 16 -1.17 -11.97 11.16
C VAL A 16 -1.11 -11.06 12.38
N ASP A 17 -0.71 -11.58 13.54
CA ASP A 17 -0.60 -10.80 14.79
C ASP A 17 0.81 -10.85 15.40
N ASP A 18 1.81 -10.95 14.53
CA ASP A 18 3.22 -10.98 14.89
C ASP A 18 3.93 -9.67 14.49
N ASP A 19 4.55 -9.02 15.47
CA ASP A 19 5.23 -7.74 15.32
C ASP A 19 6.53 -7.82 14.51
N ARG A 20 7.01 -9.04 14.20
CA ARG A 20 8.09 -9.27 13.24
C ARG A 20 7.71 -8.81 11.83
N TYR A 21 6.41 -8.73 11.50
CA TYR A 21 5.95 -8.15 10.25
C TYR A 21 5.85 -6.62 10.39
N PRO A 22 6.62 -5.84 9.60
CA PRO A 22 6.79 -4.40 9.86
C PRO A 22 5.49 -3.60 9.90
N PHE A 23 4.52 -3.89 9.01
CA PHE A 23 3.23 -3.19 8.99
C PHE A 23 2.37 -3.51 10.24
N VAL A 24 2.50 -4.72 10.81
CA VAL A 24 1.83 -5.11 12.05
C VAL A 24 2.51 -4.43 13.24
N GLY A 25 3.83 -4.58 13.38
CA GLY A 25 4.59 -3.96 14.46
C GLY A 25 4.44 -2.44 14.52
N ALA A 26 4.51 -1.76 13.37
CA ALA A 26 4.33 -0.32 13.28
C ALA A 26 2.91 0.13 13.65
N SER A 27 1.87 -0.61 13.22
CA SER A 27 0.48 -0.31 13.60
C SER A 27 0.26 -0.38 15.12
N ALA A 28 0.92 -1.34 15.80
CA ALA A 28 0.87 -1.46 17.25
C ALA A 28 1.64 -0.32 17.95
N SER A 29 2.85 0.00 17.48
CA SER A 29 3.74 0.95 18.16
C SER A 29 3.30 2.40 18.01
N GLU A 30 2.84 2.79 16.82
CA GLU A 30 2.43 4.17 16.52
C GLU A 30 0.90 4.35 16.51
N SER A 31 0.12 3.31 16.82
CA SER A 31 -1.36 3.35 16.78
C SER A 31 -1.88 3.88 15.43
N CYS A 32 -1.32 3.33 14.35
CA CYS A 32 -1.61 3.75 12.98
C CYS A 32 -2.17 2.59 12.15
N ALA A 33 -2.81 2.92 11.04
CA ALA A 33 -3.35 1.93 10.12
C ALA A 33 -2.53 1.90 8.82
N PHE A 34 -2.25 0.70 8.32
CA PHE A 34 -1.65 0.47 7.00
C PHE A 34 -2.70 -0.13 6.05
N GLU A 35 -2.68 0.30 4.81
CA GLU A 35 -3.49 -0.28 3.72
C GLU A 35 -2.64 -0.31 2.44
N LEU A 36 -2.51 -1.51 1.85
CA LEU A 36 -1.79 -1.70 0.60
C LEU A 36 -2.64 -1.20 -0.57
N GLU A 37 -2.07 -0.28 -1.34
CA GLU A 37 -2.63 0.24 -2.59
C GLU A 37 -2.24 -0.66 -3.77
N GLU A 38 -0.97 -1.03 -3.84
CA GLU A 38 -0.44 -1.80 -4.97
C GLU A 38 0.83 -2.56 -4.56
N MET A 39 1.06 -3.71 -5.19
CA MET A 39 2.28 -4.49 -5.04
C MET A 39 2.84 -4.84 -6.44
N ILE A 40 4.09 -4.47 -6.69
CA ILE A 40 4.74 -4.63 -8.00
C ILE A 40 6.01 -5.45 -7.88
N HIS A 41 6.10 -6.56 -8.61
CA HIS A 41 7.33 -7.35 -8.71
C HIS A 41 8.39 -6.60 -9.54
N ARG A 42 9.55 -6.30 -8.94
CA ARG A 42 10.69 -5.61 -9.56
C ARG A 42 11.74 -6.57 -10.15
N GLY A 43 11.60 -7.87 -9.90
CA GLY A 43 12.50 -8.93 -10.34
C GLY A 43 13.49 -9.36 -9.25
N GLY A 44 13.97 -10.60 -9.33
CA GLY A 44 14.94 -11.13 -8.36
C GLY A 44 14.38 -11.32 -6.95
N GLY A 45 13.06 -11.53 -6.81
CA GLY A 45 12.38 -11.67 -5.53
C GLY A 45 12.16 -10.34 -4.79
N VAL A 46 12.41 -9.21 -5.45
CA VAL A 46 12.19 -7.86 -4.89
C VAL A 46 10.84 -7.32 -5.33
N TYR A 47 10.08 -6.76 -4.40
CA TYR A 47 8.79 -6.15 -4.61
C TYR A 47 8.80 -4.70 -4.15
N SER A 48 8.05 -3.84 -4.84
CA SER A 48 7.64 -2.54 -4.31
C SER A 48 6.23 -2.65 -3.80
N GLU A 49 6.04 -2.38 -2.52
CA GLU A 49 4.75 -2.33 -1.86
C GLU A 49 4.38 -0.87 -1.59
N PHE A 50 3.25 -0.43 -2.15
CA PHE A 50 2.74 0.91 -1.99
C PHE A 50 1.70 0.92 -0.88
N PHE A 51 2.01 1.57 0.24
CA PHE A 51 1.12 1.59 1.40
C PHE A 51 0.66 3.00 1.70
N ARG A 52 -0.65 3.12 1.91
CA ARG A 52 -1.25 4.26 2.59
C ARG A 52 -1.16 4.00 4.09
N VAL A 53 -0.64 4.98 4.82
CA VAL A 53 -0.53 4.94 6.28
C VAL A 53 -1.29 6.12 6.87
N ARG A 54 -2.14 5.85 7.86
CA ARG A 54 -2.95 6.86 8.54
C ARG A 54 -2.65 6.89 10.03
N GLY A 55 -2.56 8.08 10.61
CA GLY A 55 -2.42 8.28 12.05
C GLY A 55 -0.98 8.29 12.58
N ALA A 56 0.03 8.29 11.70
CA ALA A 56 1.44 8.41 12.09
C ALA A 56 2.20 9.38 11.18
N ASP A 57 3.18 10.09 11.78
CA ASP A 57 4.09 10.97 11.04
C ASP A 57 5.02 10.17 10.13
N ALA A 58 5.33 10.69 8.94
CA ALA A 58 6.15 9.96 7.97
C ALA A 58 7.54 9.59 8.50
N ASP A 59 8.18 10.52 9.23
CA ASP A 59 9.50 10.32 9.82
C ASP A 59 9.53 9.17 10.86
N ARG A 60 8.42 8.91 11.55
CA ARG A 60 8.30 7.78 12.48
C ARG A 60 8.30 6.46 11.74
N ILE A 61 7.45 6.34 10.71
CA ILE A 61 7.36 5.15 9.88
C ILE A 61 8.68 4.86 9.16
N LEU A 62 9.33 5.89 8.62
CA LEU A 62 10.67 5.77 8.03
C LEU A 62 11.70 5.25 9.03
N SER A 63 11.65 5.72 10.28
CA SER A 63 12.57 5.29 11.32
C SER A 63 12.38 3.80 11.64
N LEU A 64 11.13 3.37 11.84
CA LEU A 64 10.78 1.97 12.10
C LEU A 64 11.16 1.05 10.94
N ALA A 65 10.83 1.43 9.71
CA ALA A 65 11.13 0.62 8.53
C ALA A 65 12.64 0.41 8.34
N ARG A 66 13.48 1.41 8.66
CA ARG A 66 14.94 1.31 8.60
C ARG A 66 15.55 0.37 9.66
N GLU A 67 14.79 0.01 10.69
CA GLU A 67 15.20 -1.02 11.67
C GLU A 67 15.11 -2.43 11.07
N THR A 68 14.35 -2.60 9.98
CA THR A 68 14.22 -3.86 9.24
C THR A 68 15.18 -3.87 8.04
N PRO A 69 16.30 -4.63 8.07
CA PRO A 69 17.34 -4.54 7.04
C PRO A 69 16.88 -4.89 5.61
N GLN A 70 15.77 -5.59 5.47
CA GLN A 70 15.20 -6.07 4.21
C GLN A 70 14.24 -5.05 3.56
N VAL A 71 14.00 -3.91 4.22
CA VAL A 71 13.03 -2.89 3.80
C VAL A 71 13.77 -1.60 3.46
N GLN A 72 13.51 -1.05 2.27
CA GLN A 72 13.96 0.28 1.89
C GLN A 72 12.74 1.19 1.69
N PRO A 73 12.47 2.12 2.63
CA PRO A 73 11.29 2.96 2.58
C PRO A 73 11.55 4.29 1.84
N THR A 74 10.58 4.71 1.04
CA THR A 74 10.53 6.03 0.38
C THR A 74 9.16 6.66 0.61
N VAL A 75 9.13 7.91 1.06
CA VAL A 75 7.87 8.69 1.13
C VAL A 75 7.57 9.23 -0.27
N LEU A 76 6.37 8.96 -0.77
CA LEU A 76 5.91 9.44 -2.08
C LEU A 76 5.00 10.67 -1.95
N ALA A 77 4.16 10.71 -0.94
CA ALA A 77 3.26 11.82 -0.68
C ALA A 77 2.89 11.90 0.82
N GLU A 78 2.56 13.11 1.26
CA GLU A 78 2.05 13.41 2.60
C GLU A 78 0.85 14.35 2.44
N ASP A 79 -0.29 14.01 3.04
CA ASP A 79 -1.49 14.82 3.08
C ASP A 79 -2.16 14.72 4.47
N GLY A 80 -1.95 15.74 5.30
CA GLY A 80 -2.52 15.77 6.65
C GLY A 80 -1.98 14.66 7.55
N ASP A 81 -2.86 13.77 7.98
CA ASP A 81 -2.57 12.61 8.83
C ASP A 81 -2.35 11.32 8.02
N GLU A 82 -2.24 11.44 6.70
CA GLU A 82 -2.08 10.34 5.76
C GLU A 82 -0.80 10.49 4.95
N CYS A 83 -0.10 9.37 4.76
CA CYS A 83 1.15 9.31 4.00
C CYS A 83 1.10 8.12 3.03
N LEU A 84 1.65 8.32 1.83
CA LEU A 84 1.87 7.24 0.85
C LEU A 84 3.36 6.90 0.82
N PHE A 85 3.67 5.62 1.00
CA PHE A 85 5.02 5.08 0.98
C PHE A 85 5.20 4.09 -0.15
N GLU A 86 6.41 4.00 -0.68
CA GLU A 86 6.93 2.82 -1.35
C GLU A 86 7.90 2.12 -0.39
N PHE A 87 7.69 0.81 -0.21
CA PHE A 87 8.62 -0.06 0.50
C PHE A 87 9.18 -1.08 -0.49
N GLU A 88 10.48 -1.01 -0.78
CA GLU A 88 11.15 -2.08 -1.51
C GLU A 88 11.53 -3.19 -0.53
N VAL A 89 11.03 -4.40 -0.79
CA VAL A 89 11.17 -5.57 0.08
C VAL A 89 11.64 -6.80 -0.70
N ALA A 90 12.52 -7.60 -0.10
CA ALA A 90 13.07 -8.82 -0.73
C ALA A 90 12.73 -10.11 0.06
N GLY A 91 11.70 -10.05 0.91
CA GLY A 91 11.30 -11.11 1.84
C GLY A 91 10.85 -10.54 3.19
N GLY A 92 10.52 -11.40 4.15
CA GLY A 92 10.05 -10.99 5.49
C GLY A 92 8.65 -10.36 5.50
N CYS A 93 7.94 -10.41 4.37
CA CYS A 93 6.55 -9.99 4.22
C CYS A 93 5.72 -11.17 3.73
N ILE A 94 4.62 -11.47 4.43
CA ILE A 94 3.70 -12.55 4.04
C ILE A 94 3.13 -12.36 2.63
N ALA A 95 2.91 -11.10 2.21
CA ALA A 95 2.40 -10.80 0.87
C ALA A 95 3.41 -11.23 -0.21
N VAL A 96 4.71 -11.07 0.05
CA VAL A 96 5.79 -11.56 -0.81
C VAL A 96 5.79 -13.09 -0.85
N SER A 97 5.73 -13.77 0.30
CA SER A 97 5.69 -15.24 0.34
C SER A 97 4.47 -15.80 -0.42
N LEU A 98 3.31 -15.15 -0.31
CA LEU A 98 2.10 -15.49 -1.07
C LEU A 98 2.29 -15.27 -2.58
N ALA A 99 2.85 -14.12 -2.98
CA ALA A 99 3.14 -13.79 -4.38
C ALA A 99 4.11 -14.79 -5.02
N GLU A 100 5.19 -15.13 -4.33
CA GLU A 100 6.18 -16.11 -4.79
C GLU A 100 5.59 -17.53 -4.87
N SER A 101 4.53 -17.81 -4.09
CA SER A 101 3.78 -19.07 -4.14
C SER A 101 2.69 -19.10 -5.22
N GLY A 102 2.59 -18.05 -6.06
CA GLY A 102 1.62 -17.95 -7.14
C GLY A 102 0.25 -17.38 -6.74
N ALA A 103 0.08 -16.96 -5.49
CA ALA A 103 -1.11 -16.24 -5.05
C ALA A 103 -1.02 -14.76 -5.40
N TYR A 104 -2.16 -14.09 -5.53
CA TYR A 104 -2.24 -12.66 -5.78
C TYR A 104 -2.78 -11.94 -4.53
N PRO A 105 -1.92 -11.28 -3.73
CA PRO A 105 -2.38 -10.46 -2.61
C PRO A 105 -3.32 -9.35 -3.08
N ARG A 106 -4.56 -9.36 -2.59
CA ARG A 106 -5.62 -8.39 -2.88
C ARG A 106 -5.76 -7.33 -1.82
N VAL A 107 -5.62 -7.75 -0.57
CA VAL A 107 -5.73 -6.88 0.61
C VAL A 107 -4.54 -7.16 1.48
N VAL A 108 -3.84 -6.12 1.91
CA VAL A 108 -2.91 -6.18 3.04
C VAL A 108 -3.19 -4.95 3.87
N ARG A 109 -3.57 -5.15 5.13
CA ARG A 109 -3.86 -4.06 6.04
C ARG A 109 -3.47 -4.42 7.45
N SER A 110 -3.15 -3.43 8.27
CA SER A 110 -3.01 -3.60 9.71
C SER A 110 -3.61 -2.44 10.46
N ASP A 111 -4.09 -2.72 11.67
CA ASP A 111 -4.55 -1.73 12.63
C ASP A 111 -4.37 -2.30 14.04
N GLU A 112 -3.96 -1.46 15.00
CA GLU A 112 -3.74 -1.84 16.40
C GLU A 112 -2.91 -3.13 16.63
N GLY A 113 -1.94 -3.43 15.74
CA GLY A 113 -1.12 -4.65 15.85
C GLY A 113 -1.77 -5.92 15.29
N GLU A 114 -2.86 -5.79 14.56
CA GLU A 114 -3.52 -6.91 13.88
C GLU A 114 -3.47 -6.72 12.37
N GLY A 115 -2.76 -7.61 11.68
CA GLY A 115 -2.68 -7.69 10.24
C GLY A 115 -3.74 -8.60 9.62
N THR A 116 -4.25 -8.19 8.47
CA THR A 116 -5.11 -9.01 7.58
C THR A 116 -4.51 -9.03 6.19
N VAL A 117 -4.36 -10.22 5.63
CA VAL A 117 -3.96 -10.42 4.23
C VAL A 117 -4.97 -11.29 3.52
N VAL A 118 -5.52 -10.81 2.41
CA VAL A 118 -6.39 -11.62 1.54
C VAL A 118 -5.64 -11.89 0.26
N ALA A 119 -5.48 -13.17 -0.09
CA ALA A 119 -4.84 -13.57 -1.34
C ALA A 119 -5.78 -14.41 -2.20
N GLU A 120 -5.78 -14.11 -3.49
CA GLU A 120 -6.55 -14.83 -4.50
C GLU A 120 -5.66 -15.82 -5.24
N LEU A 121 -6.14 -17.04 -5.47
CA LEU A 121 -5.42 -18.07 -6.21
C LEU A 121 -6.36 -19.14 -6.77
N PRO A 122 -5.92 -19.94 -7.76
CA PRO A 122 -6.70 -21.06 -8.26
C PRO A 122 -7.10 -22.03 -7.15
N ARG A 123 -8.36 -22.48 -7.15
CA ARG A 123 -8.91 -23.37 -6.11
C ARG A 123 -8.12 -24.67 -5.93
N ASP A 124 -7.57 -25.22 -6.99
CA ASP A 124 -6.79 -26.46 -6.96
C ASP A 124 -5.39 -26.29 -6.36
N GLU A 125 -4.85 -25.08 -6.40
CA GLU A 125 -3.56 -24.71 -5.79
C GLU A 125 -3.69 -24.24 -4.34
N ALA A 126 -4.85 -23.66 -3.98
CA ALA A 126 -5.17 -23.11 -2.66
C ALA A 126 -4.66 -23.91 -1.47
N ARG A 127 -4.95 -25.22 -1.45
CA ARG A 127 -4.58 -26.10 -0.34
C ARG A 127 -3.07 -26.27 -0.20
N ALA A 128 -2.33 -26.31 -1.31
CA ALA A 128 -0.88 -26.46 -1.27
C ALA A 128 -0.23 -25.17 -0.75
N VAL A 129 -0.63 -24.01 -1.30
CA VAL A 129 -0.11 -22.69 -0.90
C VAL A 129 -0.39 -22.42 0.58
N VAL A 130 -1.61 -22.62 1.06
CA VAL A 130 -1.95 -22.43 2.49
C VAL A 130 -1.07 -23.29 3.39
N ARG A 131 -0.89 -24.56 3.05
CA ARG A 131 -0.04 -25.47 3.84
C ARG A 131 1.40 -24.95 3.89
N ASP A 132 1.92 -24.47 2.78
CA ASP A 132 3.31 -24.05 2.68
C ASP A 132 3.54 -22.75 3.46
N ILE A 133 2.62 -21.78 3.39
CA ILE A 133 2.64 -20.56 4.20
C ILE A 133 2.57 -20.87 5.71
N LEU A 134 1.64 -21.73 6.13
CA LEU A 134 1.50 -22.11 7.54
C LEU A 134 2.69 -22.95 8.06
N ALA A 135 3.42 -23.62 7.17
CA ALA A 135 4.64 -24.34 7.51
C ALA A 135 5.85 -23.40 7.61
N GLU A 136 5.84 -22.30 6.87
CA GLU A 136 6.87 -21.24 6.90
C GLU A 136 6.75 -20.39 8.17
N ASP A 137 5.53 -19.95 8.53
CA ASP A 137 5.30 -19.15 9.73
C ASP A 137 4.02 -19.59 10.49
N ALA A 138 4.22 -20.04 11.72
CA ALA A 138 3.14 -20.51 12.60
C ALA A 138 2.33 -19.39 13.25
N ALA A 139 2.79 -18.12 13.15
CA ALA A 139 2.05 -16.96 13.63
C ALA A 139 0.99 -16.48 12.62
N VAL A 140 0.93 -17.10 11.44
CA VAL A 140 -0.10 -16.86 10.45
C VAL A 140 -1.25 -17.83 10.67
N GLU A 141 -2.47 -17.31 10.66
CA GLU A 141 -3.68 -18.13 10.81
C GLU A 141 -4.65 -17.90 9.65
N VAL A 142 -5.22 -18.97 9.10
CA VAL A 142 -6.32 -18.84 8.12
C VAL A 142 -7.62 -18.51 8.86
N ARG A 143 -8.29 -17.45 8.41
CA ARG A 143 -9.57 -16.99 8.96
C ARG A 143 -10.76 -17.35 8.10
N SER A 144 -10.63 -17.26 6.78
CA SER A 144 -11.72 -17.61 5.87
C SER A 144 -11.21 -18.02 4.49
N GLU A 145 -12.02 -18.78 3.77
CA GLU A 145 -11.85 -19.10 2.35
C GLU A 145 -13.19 -18.79 1.67
N GLN A 146 -13.15 -17.99 0.60
CA GLN A 146 -14.34 -17.59 -0.17
C GLN A 146 -14.10 -17.80 -1.67
N PRO A 147 -15.08 -18.28 -2.45
CA PRO A 147 -15.00 -18.23 -3.91
C PRO A 147 -14.89 -16.78 -4.39
N VAL A 148 -14.07 -16.54 -5.42
CA VAL A 148 -14.05 -15.25 -6.13
C VAL A 148 -14.90 -15.42 -7.37
N ASP A 149 -16.02 -14.68 -7.44
CA ASP A 149 -16.81 -14.62 -8.65
C ASP A 149 -16.02 -13.84 -9.71
N GLY A 150 -15.85 -14.45 -10.89
CA GLY A 150 -15.01 -13.90 -11.96
C GLY A 150 -15.56 -12.60 -12.52
N GLU A 151 -15.18 -11.46 -11.94
CA GLU A 151 -15.48 -10.15 -12.48
C GLU A 151 -14.27 -9.65 -13.27
N SER A 152 -14.46 -9.55 -14.59
CA SER A 152 -13.44 -9.10 -15.54
C SER A 152 -13.38 -7.58 -15.49
N ASP A 153 -12.37 -7.02 -14.83
CA ASP A 153 -12.03 -5.62 -15.02
C ASP A 153 -11.43 -5.44 -16.42
N GLY A 154 -12.15 -4.69 -17.25
CA GLY A 154 -11.91 -4.62 -18.68
C GLY A 154 -13.04 -3.92 -19.42
N THR A 155 -13.46 -2.74 -18.95
CA THR A 155 -14.17 -1.80 -19.81
C THR A 155 -13.41 -0.48 -19.83
N ASP A 156 -12.52 -0.34 -20.81
CA ASP A 156 -12.08 0.95 -21.33
C ASP A 156 -13.31 1.74 -21.82
N PRO A 157 -13.63 2.92 -21.27
CA PRO A 157 -14.55 3.84 -21.90
C PRO A 157 -13.73 5.04 -22.42
N ALA A 158 -13.26 4.97 -23.66
CA ALA A 158 -12.72 6.15 -24.33
C ALA A 158 -13.06 6.16 -25.82
N GLY A 159 -14.36 6.22 -26.11
CA GLY A 159 -14.84 6.78 -27.36
C GLY A 159 -15.25 8.24 -27.15
N SER A 160 -14.39 9.19 -27.53
CA SER A 160 -14.82 10.51 -28.03
C SER A 160 -13.64 11.32 -28.58
N GLU A 161 -13.39 11.25 -29.89
CA GLU A 161 -12.78 12.36 -30.62
C GLU A 161 -13.85 12.99 -31.52
N GLY A 162 -14.46 14.05 -31.00
CA GLY A 162 -15.26 15.01 -31.74
C GLY A 162 -14.44 16.28 -31.92
N ALA A 163 -14.17 16.64 -33.17
CA ALA A 163 -13.45 17.83 -33.58
C ALA A 163 -14.19 19.14 -33.25
N ALA A 164 -13.43 20.19 -32.89
CA ALA A 164 -13.67 21.56 -33.35
C ALA A 164 -12.47 22.46 -33.05
N ALA A 165 -11.96 23.11 -34.11
CA ALA A 165 -11.02 24.23 -34.07
C ALA A 165 -11.71 25.52 -33.56
N ASP A 166 -10.96 26.43 -32.95
CA ASP A 166 -10.74 27.77 -33.52
C ASP A 166 -9.68 28.57 -32.73
N SER A 167 -8.91 29.31 -33.52
CA SER A 167 -7.89 30.30 -33.21
C SER A 167 -8.44 31.57 -32.55
N GLY A 168 -7.71 32.11 -31.56
CA GLY A 168 -8.04 33.38 -30.91
C GLY A 168 -6.84 34.02 -30.22
N ARG A 169 -6.14 34.89 -30.94
CA ARG A 169 -4.94 35.64 -30.54
C ARG A 169 -5.33 36.96 -29.85
N ALA A 170 -4.88 37.24 -28.62
CA ALA A 170 -4.72 38.62 -28.11
C ALA A 170 -3.94 38.74 -26.78
N SER A 171 -2.67 39.14 -26.91
CA SER A 171 -1.91 40.14 -26.14
C SER A 171 -2.39 40.71 -24.78
N ALA A 172 -1.40 40.71 -23.86
CA ALA A 172 -0.84 41.86 -23.14
C ALA A 172 -1.36 42.30 -21.74
N ARG A 173 -0.41 42.15 -20.79
CA ARG A 173 0.10 43.16 -19.81
C ARG A 173 -0.83 43.70 -18.71
N ARG A 174 -0.42 43.46 -17.45
CA ARG A 174 -0.05 44.45 -16.40
C ARG A 174 0.38 43.70 -15.13
N ARG A 175 1.67 43.66 -14.76
CA ARG A 175 2.40 44.57 -13.85
C ARG A 175 1.76 44.83 -12.48
N SER A 176 2.26 44.08 -11.50
CA SER A 176 2.90 44.50 -10.23
C SER A 176 2.27 45.53 -9.28
N ARG A 177 2.26 45.17 -7.98
CA ARG A 177 2.83 45.86 -6.79
C ARG A 177 2.26 45.19 -5.53
N ARG A 178 2.99 44.38 -4.75
CA ARG A 178 3.98 44.64 -3.67
C ARG A 178 3.55 45.59 -2.52
N LYS A 179 3.85 45.10 -1.31
CA LYS A 179 4.05 45.71 0.03
C LYS A 179 2.78 45.90 0.89
N SER A 180 2.81 45.80 2.22
CA SER A 180 3.78 45.37 3.26
C SER A 180 3.27 45.97 4.57
N THR A 181 3.14 45.18 5.64
CA THR A 181 3.23 45.57 7.08
C THR A 181 3.11 44.26 7.85
N ARG A 182 4.05 43.70 8.62
CA ARG A 182 5.02 44.21 9.62
C ARG A 182 4.38 45.05 10.74
N CYS A 183 4.06 44.36 11.83
CA CYS A 183 4.19 44.81 13.23
C CYS A 183 5.01 43.69 13.92
N CYS A 184 6.30 43.83 14.22
CA CYS A 184 6.92 44.52 15.39
C CYS A 184 6.30 44.03 16.72
N ARG A 185 7.01 43.18 17.48
CA ARG A 185 7.93 43.50 18.62
C ARG A 185 7.15 43.78 19.92
N ASP A 186 7.57 43.46 21.14
CA ASP A 186 8.76 42.85 21.77
C ASP A 186 8.41 42.62 23.26
N GLY A 187 9.14 41.72 23.91
CA GLY A 187 9.44 41.75 25.36
C GLY A 187 8.51 40.93 26.27
N SER A 188 8.94 40.34 27.40
CA SER A 188 10.25 40.26 28.06
C SER A 188 10.13 39.29 29.27
N ALA A 189 11.20 38.53 29.52
CA ALA A 189 11.74 38.01 30.80
C ALA A 189 10.83 37.60 31.99
N ALA A 190 11.09 36.42 32.57
CA ALA A 190 11.83 36.27 33.86
C ALA A 190 11.89 34.80 34.34
N SER A 191 13.08 34.42 34.83
CA SER A 191 13.36 33.20 35.60
C SER A 191 12.58 33.10 36.92
N CYS A 192 12.36 31.87 37.37
CA CYS A 192 12.61 31.41 38.75
C CYS A 192 13.00 29.93 38.67
#